data_AF-A0A356XGV9-F1
#
_entry.id   AF-A0A356XGV9-F1
#
_cell.length_a   1.000
_cell.length_b   1.000
_cell.length_c   1.000
_cell.angle_alpha   90.00
_cell.angle_beta   90.00
_cell.angle_gamma   90.00
#
_symmetry.space_group_name_H-M   'P 1'
#
loop_
_entity.id
_entity.type
_entity.pdbx_description
1 polymer ?
#
loop_
_entity_poly.entity_id
_entity_poly.type
_entity_poly.pdbx_seq_one_letter_code
_entity_poly.pdbx_strand_id
1 'polypeptide(L)' 'MAVRGIHHIAMKVSDYDRSVCFYRDGLGFSLVNQWGEPGNRACMLDAGEGDHVE' A
#
# COMPACT_ATOMS: atom_id res chain seq x y z
N MET A 1 10.77 16.68 20.67
CA MET A 1 10.11 16.32 19.40
C MET A 1 8.89 15.48 19.73
N ALA A 2 7.76 15.72 19.07
CA ALA A 2 6.52 14.96 19.29
C ALA A 2 6.11 14.24 17.99
N VAL A 3 5.65 12.99 18.11
CA VAL A 3 5.02 12.24 17.01
C VAL A 3 3.68 12.91 16.68
N ARG A 4 3.40 13.13 15.39
CA ARG A 4 2.21 13.86 14.93
C ARG A 4 1.10 12.96 14.38
N GLY A 5 1.38 11.68 14.14
CA GLY A 5 0.42 10.74 13.57
C GLY A 5 1.10 9.48 13.05
N ILE A 6 0.31 8.67 12.33
CA ILE A 6 0.80 7.50 11.60
C ILE A 6 1.31 7.96 10.23
N HIS A 7 2.47 7.44 9.82
CA HIS A 7 3.06 7.77 8.52
C HIS A 7 2.50 6.85 7.41
N HIS A 8 2.41 5.55 7.67
CA HIS A 8 1.71 4.55 6.86
C HIS A 8 1.56 3.25 7.67
N ILE A 9 0.79 2.30 7.15
CA ILE A 9 0.69 0.94 7.70
C ILE A 9 1.18 -0.05 6.64
N ALA A 10 2.17 -0.87 6.99
CA ALA A 10 2.70 -1.91 6.12
C ALA A 10 2.17 -3.30 6.50
N MET A 11 1.74 -4.09 5.51
CA MET A 11 1.13 -5.40 5.71
C MET A 11 1.69 -6.43 4.73
N LYS A 12 2.06 -7.61 5.25
CA LYS A 12 2.32 -8.76 4.39
C LYS A 12 1.01 -9.41 3.95
N VAL A 13 0.92 -9.67 2.66
CA VAL A 13 -0.23 -10.34 2.05
C VAL A 13 0.16 -11.71 1.51
N SER A 14 -0.79 -12.64 1.50
CA SER A 14 -0.58 -13.99 0.97
C SER A 14 -0.53 -14.04 -0.56
N ASP A 15 -1.19 -13.09 -1.21
CA ASP A 15 -1.24 -12.96 -2.67
C ASP A 15 -1.15 -11.47 -3.02
N TYR A 16 -0.02 -11.09 -3.62
CA TYR A 16 0.28 -9.69 -3.96
C TYR A 16 -0.70 -9.15 -5.01
N ASP A 17 -0.83 -9.81 -6.15
CA ASP A 17 -1.59 -9.28 -7.28
C ASP A 17 -3.08 -9.19 -6.93
N ARG A 18 -3.61 -10.17 -6.19
CA ARG A 18 -4.99 -10.12 -5.68
C ARG A 18 -5.20 -8.97 -4.70
N SER A 19 -4.25 -8.73 -3.81
CA SER A 19 -4.36 -7.66 -2.81
C SER A 19 -4.29 -6.28 -3.47
N VAL A 20 -3.36 -6.07 -4.40
CA VAL A 20 -3.27 -4.82 -5.16
C VAL A 20 -4.56 -4.56 -5.94
N CYS A 21 -5.12 -5.57 -6.62
CA CYS A 21 -6.41 -5.45 -7.32
C CYS A 21 -7.54 -5.06 -6.36
N PHE A 22 -7.61 -5.69 -5.18
CA PHE A 22 -8.63 -5.37 -4.19
C PHE A 22 -8.55 -3.90 -3.73
N TYR A 23 -7.36 -3.42 -3.33
CA TYR A 23 -7.21 -2.05 -2.85
C TYR A 23 -7.35 -1.02 -3.98
N ARG A 24 -6.71 -1.25 -5.13
CA ARG A 24 -6.73 -0.31 -6.25
C ARG A 24 -8.09 -0.28 -6.96
N ASP A 25 -8.56 -1.44 -7.42
CA ASP A 25 -9.73 -1.52 -8.29
C ASP A 25 -11.02 -1.70 -7.48
N GLY A 26 -10.95 -2.35 -6.32
CA GLY A 26 -12.10 -2.57 -5.45
C GLY A 26 -12.41 -1.38 -4.54
N LEU A 27 -11.39 -0.79 -3.92
CA LEU A 27 -11.54 0.34 -2.99
C LEU A 27 -11.15 1.71 -3.58
N GLY A 28 -10.58 1.73 -4.78
CA GLY A 28 -10.23 2.98 -5.47
C GLY A 28 -8.92 3.60 -5.03
N PHE A 29 -8.05 2.85 -4.33
CA PHE A 29 -6.76 3.38 -3.89
C PHE A 29 -5.84 3.63 -5.08
N SER A 30 -4.99 4.64 -4.97
CA SER A 30 -4.09 5.03 -6.05
C SER A 30 -2.68 4.50 -5.82
N LEU A 31 -2.06 3.95 -6.87
CA LEU A 31 -0.68 3.51 -6.79
C LEU A 31 0.28 4.69 -6.68
N VAL A 32 1.06 4.73 -5.62
CA VAL A 32 2.09 5.75 -5.38
C VAL A 32 3.47 5.26 -5.81
N ASN A 33 3.85 4.04 -5.42
CA ASN A 33 5.14 3.47 -5.74
C ASN A 33 5.12 1.93 -5.72
N GLN A 34 6.03 1.27 -6.45
CA GLN A 34 6.21 -0.19 -6.42
C GLN A 34 7.70 -0.54 -6.43
N TRP A 35 8.06 -1.60 -5.72
CA TRP A 35 9.43 -2.10 -5.69
C TRP A 35 9.50 -3.59 -5.38
N GLY A 36 10.70 -4.15 -5.55
CA GLY A 36 10.99 -5.55 -5.30
C GLY A 36 11.04 -6.40 -6.56
N GLU A 37 11.22 -7.71 -6.35
CA GLU A 37 11.44 -8.72 -7.38
C GLU A 37 10.34 -9.80 -7.31
N PRO A 38 10.15 -10.63 -8.35
CA PRO A 38 9.20 -11.74 -8.28
C PRO A 38 9.41 -12.61 -7.02
N GLY A 39 8.35 -12.80 -6.24
CA GLY A 39 8.40 -13.51 -4.95
C GLY A 39 8.66 -12.63 -3.72
N ASN A 40 9.08 -11.36 -3.90
CA ASN A 40 9.25 -10.39 -2.83
C ASN A 40 8.94 -8.97 -3.35
N ARG A 41 7.65 -8.68 -3.54
CA ARG A 41 7.14 -7.40 -4.06
C ARG A 41 6.41 -6.63 -2.98
N ALA A 42 6.48 -5.30 -3.06
CA ALA A 42 5.72 -4.38 -2.23
C ALA A 42 5.28 -3.17 -3.06
N CYS A 43 4.20 -2.52 -2.64
CA CYS A 43 3.72 -1.30 -3.25
C CYS A 43 3.12 -0.36 -2.22
N MET A 44 3.35 0.94 -2.40
CA MET A 44 2.65 1.96 -1.63
C MET A 44 1.38 2.38 -2.38
N LEU A 45 0.25 2.38 -1.68
CA LEU A 45 -1.06 2.82 -2.16
C LEU A 45 -1.54 4.00 -1.31
N ASP A 46 -2.12 5.01 -1.95
CA ASP A 46 -2.82 6.13 -1.33
C ASP A 46 -4.31 5.78 -1.20
N ALA A 47 -4.80 5.78 0.04
CA ALA A 47 -6.19 5.55 0.40
C ALA A 47 -7.06 6.82 0.28
N GLY A 48 -6.45 7.97 -0.02
CA GLY A 48 -7.07 9.29 -0.07
C GLY A 48 -6.48 10.22 0.98
N GLU A 49 -6.47 11.52 0.69
CA GLU A 49 -5.99 12.58 1.61
C GLU A 49 -4.54 12.39 2.12
N GLY A 50 -3.74 11.55 1.45
CA GLY A 50 -2.36 11.26 1.83
C GLY A 50 -2.22 10.18 2.91
N ASP A 51 -3.26 9.39 3.17
CA ASP A 51 -3.18 8.19 4.00
C ASP A 51 -2.64 7.00 3.20
N HIS A 52 -1.53 6.43 3.64
CA HIS A 52 -0.80 5.43 2.86
C HIS A 52 -0.82 4.03 3.49
N VAL A 53 -0.93 3.02 2.63
CA VAL A 53 -0.74 1.60 2.97
C VAL A 53 0.34 0.98 2.10
N GLU A 54 1.14 0.10 2.69
CA GLU A 54 2.22 -0.67 2.04
C GLU A 54 1.95 -2.17 2.08
#